data_AF-A0A7W6MR66-F1
#
_entry.id   AF-A0A7W6MR66-F1
#
_cell.length_a   1.000
_cell.length_b   1.000
_cell.length_c   1.000
_cell.angle_alpha   90.00
_cell.angle_beta   90.00
_cell.angle_gamma   90.00
#
_symmetry.space_group_name_H-M   'P 1'
#
loop_
_entity.id
_entity.type
_entity.pdbx_description
1 polymer ?
#
loop_
_entity_poly.entity_id
_entity_poly.type
_entity_poly.pdbx_seq_one_letter_code
_entity_poly.pdbx_strand_id
1 'polypeptide(L)' 'MTVEIEIRQAIVEELQRQAENSDGQLKVTTTDNRVTINGPVDLDDLVMVVLGSVAGGP' A
#
# COMPACT_ATOMS: atom_id res chain seq x y z
N MET A 1 14.28 8.05 -6.50
CA MET A 1 13.67 9.05 -5.60
C MET A 1 14.37 8.87 -4.25
N THR A 2 13.84 9.25 -3.08
CA THR A 2 14.39 8.72 -1.81
C THR A 2 13.69 7.38 -1.52
N VAL A 3 14.40 6.46 -0.85
CA VAL A 3 13.83 5.16 -0.42
C VAL A 3 12.56 5.35 0.41
N GLU A 4 12.49 6.41 1.22
CA GLU A 4 11.29 6.74 2.00
C GLU A 4 10.08 7.09 1.12
N ILE A 5 10.30 7.74 -0.03
CA ILE A 5 9.24 8.06 -0.99
C ILE A 5 8.77 6.79 -1.70
N GLU A 6 9.72 5.93 -2.11
CA GLU A 6 9.43 4.66 -2.79
C GLU A 6 8.66 3.69 -1.88
N ILE A 7 9.06 3.56 -0.61
CA ILE A 7 8.32 2.77 0.39
C ILE A 7 6.92 3.31 0.59
N ARG A 8 6.76 4.63 0.74
CA ARG A 8 5.43 5.23 0.95
C ARG A 8 4.51 5.00 -0.24
N GLN A 9 5.05 5.15 -1.45
CA GLN A 9 4.32 4.89 -2.68
C GLN A 9 3.89 3.42 -2.77
N ALA A 10 4.81 2.48 -2.52
CA ALA A 10 4.51 1.05 -2.53
C ALA A 10 3.41 0.68 -1.50
N ILE A 11 3.43 1.26 -0.30
CA ILE A 11 2.38 1.06 0.71
C ILE A 11 1.03 1.55 0.18
N VAL A 12 0.97 2.76 -0.39
CA VAL A 12 -0.28 3.36 -0.86
C VAL A 12 -0.85 2.59 -2.05
N GLU A 13 -0.02 2.25 -3.03
CA GLU A 13 -0.41 1.50 -4.22
C GLU A 13 -0.97 0.12 -3.85
N GLU A 14 -0.32 -0.57 -2.91
CA GLU A 14 -0.78 -1.88 -2.47
C GLU A 14 -2.09 -1.81 -1.68
N LEU A 15 -2.23 -0.85 -0.77
CA LEU A 15 -3.50 -0.62 -0.07
C LEU A 15 -4.65 -0.30 -1.04
N GLN A 16 -4.39 0.50 -2.08
CA GLN A 16 -5.37 0.80 -3.12
C GLN A 16 -5.73 -0.45 -3.94
N ARG A 17 -4.74 -1.25 -4.34
CA ARG A 17 -4.96 -2.51 -5.06
C ARG A 17 -5.80 -3.49 -4.25
N GLN A 18 -5.55 -3.63 -2.94
CA GLN A 18 -6.38 -4.48 -2.09
C GLN A 18 -7.81 -3.94 -1.98
N ALA A 19 -7.99 -2.62 -1.87
CA ALA A 19 -9.30 -2.00 -1.80
C ALA A 19 -10.12 -2.28 -3.07
N GLU A 20 -9.51 -2.16 -4.25
CA GLU A 20 -10.11 -2.47 -5.55
C GLU A 20 -10.55 -3.95 -5.67
N ASN A 21 -9.83 -4.86 -5.02
CA ASN A 21 -10.09 -6.31 -5.05
C ASN A 21 -10.96 -6.82 -3.89
N SER A 22 -11.48 -5.93 -3.03
CA SER A 22 -12.14 -6.31 -1.78
C SER A 22 -13.67 -6.43 -1.84
N ASP A 23 -14.28 -6.29 -3.02
CA ASP A 23 -15.75 -6.19 -3.18
C ASP A 23 -16.39 -5.14 -2.23
N GLY A 24 -15.65 -4.07 -1.94
CA GLY A 24 -16.08 -2.97 -1.07
C GLY A 24 -15.91 -3.21 0.44
N GLN A 25 -15.32 -4.34 0.85
CA GLN A 25 -15.01 -4.62 2.26
C GLN A 25 -13.87 -3.75 2.81
N LEU A 26 -12.96 -3.30 1.94
CA LEU A 26 -11.87 -2.40 2.25
C LEU A 26 -12.06 -1.05 1.55
N LYS A 27 -11.97 0.04 2.32
CA LYS A 27 -11.95 1.41 1.83
C LYS A 27 -10.67 2.10 2.28
N VAL A 28 -9.95 2.66 1.32
CA VAL A 28 -8.70 3.39 1.55
C VAL A 28 -8.88 4.83 1.10
N THR A 29 -8.48 5.78 1.93
CA THR A 29 -8.48 7.20 1.61
C THR A 29 -7.13 7.80 1.94
N THR A 30 -6.50 8.39 0.94
CA THR A 30 -5.18 9.02 1.06
C THR A 30 -5.30 10.54 1.07
N THR A 31 -4.58 11.18 1.97
CA THR A 31 -4.25 12.62 1.96
C THR A 31 -2.74 12.75 2.06
N ASP A 32 -2.20 13.94 1.80
CA ASP A 32 -0.75 14.25 1.69
C ASP A 32 0.20 13.20 2.30
N ASN A 33 0.18 13.07 3.63
CA ASN A 33 1.04 12.16 4.38
C ASN A 33 0.27 11.18 5.28
N ARG A 34 -1.02 10.95 5.01
CA ARG A 34 -1.87 10.10 5.84
C ARG A 34 -2.73 9.19 5.00
N VAL A 35 -2.95 7.98 5.51
CA VAL A 35 -3.91 7.03 4.95
C VAL A 35 -4.90 6.64 6.03
N THR A 36 -6.18 6.62 5.66
CA THR A 36 -7.26 6.08 6.48
C THR A 36 -7.71 4.77 5.86
N ILE A 37 -7.78 3.71 6.67
CA ILE A 37 -8.09 2.35 6.27
C ILE A 37 -9.34 1.91 7.02
N ASN A 38 -10.39 1.50 6.30
CA ASN A 38 -11.62 0.94 6.88
C ASN A 38 -11.91 -0.40 6.24
N GLY A 39 -11.62 -1.49 6.96
CA GLY A 39 -11.77 -2.85 6.46
C GLY A 39 -10.52 -3.70 6.67
N PRO A 40 -10.57 -4.98 6.28
CA PRO A 40 -9.44 -5.89 6.39
C PRO A 40 -8.35 -5.54 5.36
N VAL A 41 -7.09 -5.69 5.77
CA VAL A 41 -5.90 -5.57 4.91
C VAL A 41 -5.12 -6.87 5.04
N ASP A 42 -4.68 -7.43 3.92
CA ASP A 42 -3.73 -8.53 3.89
C ASP A 42 -2.32 -7.97 4.16
N LEU A 43 -1.79 -8.29 5.33
CA LEU A 43 -0.48 -7.81 5.76
C LEU A 43 0.67 -8.58 5.10
N ASP A 44 0.47 -9.84 4.69
CA ASP A 44 1.52 -10.63 4.08
C ASP A 44 1.79 -10.13 2.65
N ASP A 45 0.72 -9.82 1.90
CA ASP A 45 0.83 -9.22 0.57
C ASP A 45 1.44 -7.81 0.65
N LEU A 46 1.00 -7.00 1.63
CA LEU A 46 1.57 -5.67 1.87
C LEU A 46 3.07 -5.72 2.17
N VAL A 47 3.50 -6.65 3.03
CA VAL A 47 4.91 -6.86 3.35
C VAL A 47 5.70 -7.26 2.10
N MET A 48 5.15 -8.15 1.26
CA MET A 48 5.82 -8.61 0.05
C MET A 48 6.10 -7.45 -0.93
N VAL A 49 5.13 -6.57 -1.16
CA VAL A 49 5.28 -5.41 -2.05
C VAL A 49 6.30 -4.41 -1.50
N VAL A 50 6.22 -4.09 -0.20
CA VAL A 50 7.17 -3.15 0.44
C VAL A 50 8.60 -3.69 0.45
N LEU A 51 8.78 -4.99 0.67
CA LEU A 51 10.11 -5.61 0.56
C LEU A 51 10.64 -5.51 -0.88
N GLY A 52 9.79 -5.73 -1.89
CA GLY A 52 10.14 -5.60 -3.30
C GLY A 52 10.59 -4.18 -3.69
N SER A 53 9.95 -3.14 -3.12
CA SER A 53 10.30 -1.75 -3.42
C SER A 53 11.67 -1.33 -2.88
N VAL A 54 12.17 -1.99 -1.82
CA VAL A 54 13.48 -1.69 -1.21
C VAL A 54 14.59 -2.61 -1.74
N ALA A 55 14.24 -3.84 -2.12
CA ALA A 55 15.20 -4.84 -2.59
C ALA A 55 15.72 -4.61 -4.03
N GLY A 56 15.13 -3.66 -4.77
CA GLY A 56 15.59 -3.25 -6.10
C GLY A 56 14.66 -3.62 -7.28
N GLY A 57 13.36 -3.36 -7.16
CA GLY A 57 12.50 -3.21 -8.34
C GLY A 57 12.73 -1.86 -9.03
N PRO A 58 12.56 -1.75 -10.37
CA PRO A 58 13.09 -0.67 -11.23
C PRO A 58 12.80 0.77 -10.79
#